data_AF-A0A933MTX9-F1
#
_entry.id   AF-A0A933MTX9-F1
#
_cell.length_a   1.000
_cell.length_b   1.000
_cell.length_c   1.000
_cell.angle_alpha   90.00
_cell.angle_beta   90.00
_cell.angle_gamma   90.00
#
_symmetry.space_group_name_H-M   'P 1'
#
loop_
_entity.id
_entity.type
_entity.pdbx_description
1 polymer ?
#
loop_
_entity_poly.entity_id
_entity_poly.type
_entity_poly.pdbx_seq_one_letter_code
_entity_poly.pdbx_strand_id
1 'polypeptide(L)' 'MTTGKVLDFHPKGLSTLYNYVCRDDDGRIFSFGVEHRYHFDILSHEGDPRGRYVNYDDDLKTVEFLD' A
#
# COMPACT_ATOMS: atom_id res chain seq x y z
N MET A 1 -6.40 8.77 8.36
CA MET A 1 -5.69 8.88 7.07
C MET A 1 -4.20 9.08 7.30
N THR A 2 -3.38 8.26 6.64
CA THR A 2 -1.92 8.32 6.70
C THR A 2 -1.38 8.34 5.28
N THR A 3 -0.60 9.37 4.97
CA THR A 3 0.03 9.53 3.65
C THR A 3 1.47 9.04 3.69
N GLY A 4 1.91 8.34 2.66
CA GLY A 4 3.30 7.96 2.53
C GLY A 4 3.68 7.39 1.18
N LYS A 5 4.98 7.33 0.94
CA LYS A 5 5.57 6.74 -0.26
C LYS A 5 5.69 5.23 -0.08
N VAL A 6 5.15 4.46 -1.02
CA VAL A 6 5.30 3.01 -1.05
C VAL A 6 6.76 2.66 -1.30
N LEU A 7 7.37 1.92 -0.38
CA LEU A 7 8.75 1.47 -0.48
C LEU A 7 8.82 0.07 -1.08
N ASP A 8 7.99 -0.84 -0.56
CA ASP A 8 7.96 -2.23 -0.96
C ASP A 8 6.63 -2.87 -0.59
N PHE A 9 6.37 -4.05 -1.14
CA PHE A 9 5.25 -4.89 -0.73
C PHE A 9 5.65 -6.37 -0.78
N HIS A 10 5.14 -7.15 0.17
CA HIS A 10 5.46 -8.57 0.23
C HIS A 10 4.26 -9.38 0.73
N PRO A 11 4.10 -10.64 0.30
CA PRO A 11 3.06 -11.51 0.84
C PRO A 11 3.21 -11.67 2.36
N LYS A 12 2.08 -11.68 3.08
CA LYS A 12 2.06 -11.88 4.53
C LYS A 12 1.80 -13.36 4.84
N GLY A 13 2.87 -14.15 4.94
CA GLY A 13 2.80 -15.59 5.23
C GLY A 13 2.16 -16.40 4.09
N LEU A 14 1.36 -17.41 4.41
CA LEU A 14 0.57 -18.20 3.45
C LEU A 14 -0.74 -17.51 3.02
N SER A 15 -0.89 -16.23 3.35
CA SER A 15 -2.19 -15.56 3.36
C SER A 15 -2.49 -14.82 2.06
N THR A 16 -3.78 -14.65 1.79
CA THR A 16 -4.37 -13.85 0.70
C THR A 16 -4.16 -12.33 0.86
N LEU A 17 -3.08 -11.91 1.54
CA LEU A 17 -2.78 -10.51 1.86
C LEU A 17 -1.35 -10.15 1.49
N TYR A 18 -1.18 -8.97 0.91
CA TYR A 18 0.11 -8.32 0.67
C TYR A 18 0.28 -7.19 1.68
N ASN A 19 1.40 -7.19 2.38
CA ASN A 19 1.77 -6.13 3.30
C ASN A 19 2.52 -5.05 2.54
N TYR A 20 1.93 -3.85 2.45
CA TYR A 20 2.56 -2.67 1.85
C TYR A 20 3.32 -1.92 2.93
N VAL A 21 4.56 -1.57 2.64
CA VAL A 21 5.44 -0.81 3.55
C VAL A 21 5.62 0.58 2.96
N CYS A 22 5.28 1.60 3.74
CA CYS A 22 5.32 2.99 3.34
C CYS A 22 6.17 3.83 4.29
N ARG A 23 6.63 4.98 3.80
CA ARG A 23 7.31 6.00 4.60
C ARG A 23 6.56 7.32 4.48
N ASP A 24 6.16 7.89 5.61
CA ASP A 24 5.57 9.22 5.64
C ASP A 24 6.63 10.33 5.48
N ASP A 25 6.17 11.58 5.37
CA ASP A 25 7.06 12.73 5.19
C ASP A 25 7.91 13.05 6.42
N ASP A 26 7.50 12.57 7.60
CA ASP A 26 8.29 12.63 8.84
C ASP A 26 9.35 11.52 8.93
N GLY A 27 9.42 10.63 7.91
CA GLY A 27 10.34 9.52 7.83
C GLY A 27 9.94 8.28 8.63
N ARG A 28 8.74 8.26 9.23
CA ARG A 28 8.22 7.10 9.97
C ARG A 28 7.74 6.04 9.00
N ILE A 29 7.97 4.78 9.35
CA ILE A 29 7.52 3.64 8.59
C ILE A 29 6.16 3.20 9.12
N PHE A 30 5.21 3.00 8.21
CA PHE A 30 3.95 2.35 8.49
C PHE A 30 3.67 1.26 7.46
N SER A 31 2.79 0.32 7.80
CA SER A 31 2.43 -0.76 6.89
C SER A 31 0.95 -1.10 6.99
N PHE A 32 0.37 -1.50 5.86
CA PHE A 32 -1.01 -1.92 5.79
C PHE A 32 -1.18 -3.17 4.91
N GLY A 33 -2.23 -3.93 5.17
CA GLY A 33 -2.57 -5.12 4.41
C GLY A 33 -3.49 -4.79 3.24
N VAL A 34 -3.18 -5.32 2.07
CA VAL A 34 -4.00 -5.26 0.86
C VAL A 34 -4.38 -6.68 0.47
N GLU A 35 -5.66 -6.94 0.21
CA GLU A 35 -6.07 -8.27 -0.26
C GLU A 35 -5.46 -8.61 -1.62
N HIS A 36 -5.15 -9.87 -1.81
CA HIS A 36 -4.50 -10.41 -3.01
C HIS A 36 -5.18 -10.00 -4.31
N ARG A 37 -6.52 -10.03 -4.34
CA ARG A 37 -7.29 -9.58 -5.49
C ARG A 37 -7.02 -8.10 -5.79
N TYR A 38 -7.12 -7.24 -4.78
CA TYR A 38 -6.88 -5.80 -4.93
C TYR A 38 -5.42 -5.48 -5.23
N HIS A 39 -4.46 -6.24 -4.66
CA HIS A 39 -3.05 -6.10 -5.00
C HIS A 39 -2.82 -6.30 -6.51
N PHE A 40 -3.41 -7.35 -7.10
CA PHE A 40 -3.32 -7.57 -8.54
C PHE A 40 -4.12 -6.57 -9.36
N ASP A 41 -5.26 -6.10 -8.86
CA ASP A 41 -6.01 -5.02 -9.52
C ASP A 41 -5.16 -3.73 -9.58
N ILE A 42 -4.47 -3.37 -8.50
CA ILE A 42 -3.49 -2.27 -8.45
C ILE A 42 -2.40 -2.51 -9.49
N LEU A 43 -1.71 -3.65 -9.46
CA LEU A 43 -0.64 -3.92 -10.42
C LEU A 43 -1.10 -3.85 -11.88
N SER A 44 -2.36 -4.22 -12.16
CA SER A 44 -2.91 -4.25 -13.52
C SER A 44 -3.34 -2.88 -14.04
N HIS A 45 -3.88 -2.01 -13.18
CA HIS A 45 -4.41 -0.70 -13.57
C HIS A 45 -3.43 0.45 -13.28
N GLU A 46 -2.75 0.37 -12.15
CA GLU A 46 -1.84 1.39 -11.62
C GLU A 46 -0.36 1.09 -11.94
N GLY A 47 -0.05 -0.15 -12.31
CA GLY A 47 1.33 -0.60 -12.49
C GLY A 47 2.05 -0.83 -11.15
N ASP A 48 3.38 -0.73 -11.16
CA ASP A 48 4.18 -0.90 -9.94
C ASP A 48 3.98 0.28 -8.98
N PRO A 49 3.40 0.05 -7.78
CA PRO A 49 3.12 1.13 -6.83
C PRO A 49 4.37 1.66 -6.14
N ARG A 50 5.52 0.97 -6.23
CA ARG A 50 6.75 1.38 -5.55
C ARG A 50 7.19 2.77 -6.02
N GLY A 51 7.45 3.64 -5.06
CA GLY A 51 7.84 5.01 -5.31
C GLY A 51 6.68 5.99 -5.47
N ARG A 52 5.43 5.51 -5.54
CA ARG A 52 4.24 6.38 -5.56
C ARG A 52 3.80 6.75 -4.15
N TYR A 53 3.15 7.90 -4.03
CA TYR A 53 2.52 8.33 -2.79
C TYR A 53 1.09 7.80 -2.72
N VAL A 54 0.71 7.31 -1.55
CA VAL A 54 -0.64 6.84 -1.27
C VAL A 54 -1.19 7.52 -0.02
N ASN A 55 -2.50 7.74 -0.01
CA ASN A 55 -3.27 8.04 1.19
C ASN A 55 -3.99 6.76 1.63
N TYR A 56 -3.70 6.28 2.82
CA TYR A 56 -4.33 5.10 3.40
C TYR A 56 -5.24 5.49 4.56
N ASP A 57 -6.50 5.05 4.49
CA ASP A 57 -7.45 5.19 5.59
C ASP A 57 -7.60 3.84 6.29
N ASP A 58 -7.13 3.74 7.54
CA ASP A 58 -7.19 2.48 8.29
C ASP A 58 -8.60 2.15 8.80
N ASP A 59 -9.48 3.14 8.97
CA ASP A 59 -10.86 2.89 9.41
C ASP A 59 -11.71 2.35 8.26
N LEU A 60 -11.50 2.89 7.05
CA LEU A 60 -12.22 2.48 5.84
C LEU A 60 -11.52 1.38 5.03
N LYS A 61 -10.26 1.06 5.36
CA LYS A 61 -9.39 0.15 4.59
C LYS A 61 -9.27 0.53 3.12
N THR A 62 -9.23 1.83 2.83
CA THR A 62 -9.09 2.36 1.48
C THR A 62 -7.67 2.85 1.22
N VAL A 63 -7.21 2.66 -0.01
CA VAL A 63 -5.93 3.19 -0.51
C VAL A 63 -6.22 4.04 -1.75
N GLU A 64 -5.73 5.27 -1.73
CA GLU A 64 -5.82 6.21 -2.86
C GLU A 64 -4.41 6.58 -3.29
N PHE A 65 -4.13 6.49 -4.59
CA PHE A 65 -2.86 6.96 -5.15
C PHE A 65 -2.94 8.47 -5.43
N LEU A 66 -1.88 9.20 -5.08
CA LEU A 66 -1.83 10.68 -5.10
C LEU A 66 -1.04 11.25 -6.30
N ASP A 67 -0.85 10.45 -7.35
CA ASP A 67 -0.12 10.83 -8.57
C ASP A 67 -0.85 11.85 -9.45
#